data_AF-A0A3S4FUV8-F1
#
_entry.id   AF-A0A3S4FUV8-F1
#
_cell.length_a   1.000
_cell.length_b   1.000
_cell.length_c   1.000
_cell.angle_alpha   90.00
_cell.angle_beta   90.00
_cell.angle_gamma   90.00
#
_symmetry.space_group_name_H-M   'P 1'
#
loop_
_entity.id
_entity.type
_entity.pdbx_description
1 polymer ?
#
loop_
_entity_poly.entity_id
_entity_poly.type
_entity_poly.pdbx_seq_one_letter_code
_entity_poly.pdbx_strand_id
1 'polypeptide(L)'
;MLWSLPKGHIEMGETAEQTAIREVAEETGIRGGVLAALGRIDYWFVTDGRRVHKTVHHYLMRFLGGELSDDDLEVAEVAWVPIRELPARLAYADERRLAEVADELIDKLQSDGPAALPPLPPSSPRRRPQTHSRTRHADGPRKNGHGPGP
;
A
#
# COMPACT_ATOMS: atom_id res chain seq x y z
N MET A 1 -16.44 -10.13 2.07
CA MET A 1 -15.20 -9.45 1.65
C MET A 1 -14.49 -8.93 2.87
N LEU A 2 -13.15 -8.86 2.82
CA LEU A 2 -12.30 -8.31 3.88
C LEU A 2 -11.63 -7.05 3.33
N TRP A 3 -11.69 -5.95 4.08
CA TRP A 3 -11.02 -4.69 3.73
C TRP A 3 -9.66 -4.62 4.42
N SER A 4 -8.65 -4.19 3.69
CA SER A 4 -7.30 -3.92 4.20
C SER A 4 -6.67 -2.72 3.52
N LEU A 5 -5.57 -2.23 4.08
CA LEU A 5 -4.78 -1.17 3.45
C LEU A 5 -3.95 -1.72 2.27
N PRO A 6 -3.69 -0.89 1.24
CA PRO A 6 -2.90 -1.32 0.09
C PRO A 6 -1.45 -1.61 0.47
N LYS A 7 -0.90 -2.70 -0.07
CA LYS A 7 0.44 -3.19 0.30
C LYS A 7 0.93 -4.26 -0.67
N GLY A 8 2.24 -4.32 -0.88
CA GLY A 8 2.87 -5.45 -1.54
C GLY A 8 4.31 -5.66 -1.18
N HIS A 9 5.05 -6.33 -2.05
CA HIS A 9 6.41 -6.77 -1.74
C HIS A 9 7.40 -5.68 -2.13
N ILE A 10 8.32 -5.38 -1.20
CA ILE A 10 9.47 -4.51 -1.51
C ILE A 10 10.34 -5.21 -2.55
N GLU A 11 10.45 -4.61 -3.74
CA GLU A 11 11.25 -5.11 -4.84
C GLU A 11 12.74 -4.78 -4.65
N MET A 12 13.59 -5.43 -5.44
CA MET A 12 15.04 -5.19 -5.39
C MET A 12 15.36 -3.75 -5.75
N GLY A 13 16.11 -3.07 -4.88
CA GLY A 13 16.48 -1.66 -5.08
C GLY A 13 15.43 -0.65 -4.59
N GLU A 14 14.23 -1.09 -4.17
CA GLU A 14 13.24 -0.20 -3.58
C GLU A 14 13.47 0.01 -2.08
N THR A 15 13.19 1.22 -1.60
CA THR A 15 12.90 1.46 -0.18
C THR A 15 11.44 1.12 0.13
N ALA A 16 11.11 0.97 1.41
CA ALA A 16 9.74 0.70 1.84
C ALA A 16 8.76 1.84 1.44
N GLU A 17 9.22 3.09 1.41
CA GLU A 17 8.44 4.24 0.94
C GLU A 17 8.16 4.15 -0.57
N GLN A 18 9.17 3.79 -1.36
CA GLN A 18 9.02 3.63 -2.81
C GLN A 18 8.02 2.52 -3.14
N THR A 19 8.13 1.39 -2.45
CA THR A 19 7.17 0.29 -2.54
C THR A 19 5.76 0.76 -2.16
N ALA A 20 5.59 1.47 -1.04
CA ALA A 20 4.26 1.96 -0.64
C ALA A 20 3.63 2.89 -1.71
N ILE A 21 4.42 3.78 -2.32
CA ILE A 21 3.95 4.65 -3.41
C ILE A 21 3.53 3.83 -4.63
N ARG A 22 4.34 2.85 -5.03
CA ARG A 22 4.06 1.99 -6.18
C ARG A 22 2.81 1.13 -5.95
N GLU A 23 2.72 0.45 -4.81
CA GLU A 23 1.61 -0.45 -4.49
C GLU A 23 0.28 0.30 -4.36
N VAL A 24 0.26 1.50 -3.77
CA VAL A 24 -0.96 2.33 -3.77
C VAL A 24 -1.40 2.66 -5.20
N ALA A 25 -0.47 2.98 -6.09
CA ALA A 25 -0.81 3.27 -7.48
C ALA A 25 -1.28 2.03 -8.26
N GLU A 26 -0.65 0.87 -8.04
CA GLU A 26 -1.03 -0.40 -8.68
C GLU A 26 -2.40 -0.90 -8.21
N GLU A 27 -2.61 -0.96 -6.89
CA GLU A 27 -3.81 -1.58 -6.30
C GLU A 27 -5.05 -0.67 -6.32
N THR A 28 -4.87 0.65 -6.48
CA THR A 28 -5.99 1.61 -6.35
C THR A 28 -6.11 2.62 -7.49
N GLY A 29 -5.12 2.71 -8.39
CA GLY A 29 -5.05 3.76 -9.42
C GLY A 29 -4.66 5.16 -8.89
N ILE A 30 -4.48 5.30 -7.58
CA ILE A 30 -4.20 6.58 -6.93
C ILE A 30 -2.70 6.84 -6.81
N ARG A 31 -2.26 8.04 -7.19
CA ARG A 31 -0.89 8.52 -6.97
C ARG A 31 -0.82 9.38 -5.73
N GLY A 32 0.16 9.11 -4.86
CA GLY A 32 0.38 9.87 -3.65
C GLY A 32 1.85 10.05 -3.28
N GLY A 33 2.10 10.94 -2.33
CA GLY A 33 3.42 11.18 -1.74
C GLY A 33 3.41 10.92 -0.23
N VAL A 34 4.46 10.29 0.28
CA VAL A 34 4.59 9.97 1.70
C VAL A 34 4.75 11.25 2.54
N LEU A 35 3.97 11.36 3.62
CA LEU A 35 4.02 12.45 4.59
C LEU A 35 4.68 12.03 5.91
N ALA A 36 4.33 10.85 6.43
CA ALA A 36 4.81 10.34 7.71
C ALA A 36 4.77 8.81 7.72
N ALA A 37 5.57 8.19 8.60
CA ALA A 37 5.45 6.77 8.88
C ALA A 37 4.35 6.54 9.94
N LEU A 38 3.43 5.61 9.67
CA LEU A 38 2.39 5.21 10.62
C LEU A 38 2.89 4.10 11.55
N GLY A 39 3.75 3.23 11.04
CA GLY A 39 4.31 2.13 11.82
C GLY A 39 4.58 0.89 10.99
N ARG A 40 4.78 -0.23 11.69
CA ARG A 40 5.01 -1.54 11.10
C ARG A 40 4.07 -2.55 11.73
N ILE A 41 3.62 -3.51 10.92
CA ILE A 41 2.88 -4.69 11.38
C ILE A 41 3.73 -5.92 11.07
N ASP A 42 3.98 -6.73 12.10
CA ASP A 42 4.72 -7.97 12.02
C ASP A 42 3.78 -9.15 12.28
N TYR A 43 3.71 -10.09 11.34
CA TYR A 43 2.91 -11.30 11.51
C TYR A 43 3.58 -12.51 10.88
N TRP A 44 3.14 -13.68 11.34
CA TRP A 44 3.55 -14.97 10.80
C TRP A 44 2.38 -15.61 10.06
N PHE A 45 2.65 -16.16 8.90
CA PHE A 45 1.70 -16.99 8.17
C PHE A 45 2.38 -18.27 7.69
N VAL A 46 1.58 -19.25 7.28
CA VAL A 46 2.08 -20.51 6.71
C VAL A 46 1.71 -20.57 5.24
N THR A 47 2.69 -20.80 4.38
CA THR A 47 2.50 -21.07 2.94
C THR A 47 3.41 -22.22 2.53
N ASP A 48 2.93 -23.13 1.70
CA ASP A 48 3.68 -24.32 1.25
C ASP A 48 4.33 -25.12 2.41
N GLY A 49 3.63 -25.22 3.55
CA GLY A 49 4.11 -25.89 4.75
C GLY A 49 5.25 -25.17 5.49
N ARG A 50 5.62 -23.95 5.07
CA ARG A 50 6.68 -23.14 5.67
C ARG A 50 6.07 -21.96 6.42
N ARG A 51 6.58 -21.73 7.64
CA ARG A 51 6.24 -20.54 8.44
C ARG A 51 7.07 -19.35 7.96
N VAL A 52 6.41 -18.29 7.54
CA VAL A 52 7.03 -17.09 6.96
C VAL A 52 6.74 -15.89 7.86
N HIS A 53 7.78 -15.13 8.19
CA HIS A 53 7.66 -13.86 8.90
C HIS A 53 7.49 -12.73 7.89
N LYS A 54 6.47 -11.91 8.06
CA LYS A 54 6.20 -10.75 7.21
C LYS A 54 6.10 -9.49 8.05
N THR A 55 6.87 -8.49 7.64
CA THR A 55 6.85 -7.12 8.18
C THR A 55 6.29 -6.22 7.08
N VAL A 56 5.26 -5.44 7.39
CA VAL A 56 4.66 -4.45 6.48
C VAL A 56 4.82 -3.06 7.06
N HIS A 57 5.45 -2.16 6.31
CA HIS A 57 5.64 -0.76 6.67
C HIS A 57 4.47 0.06 6.11
N HIS A 58 3.84 0.87 6.95
CA HIS A 58 2.69 1.69 6.56
C HIS A 58 3.01 3.17 6.71
N TYR A 59 2.46 3.97 5.80
CA TYR A 59 2.76 5.38 5.66
C TYR A 59 1.47 6.18 5.50
N LEU A 60 1.45 7.39 6.08
CA LEU A 60 0.46 8.41 5.78
C LEU A 60 0.86 9.07 4.47
N MET A 61 -0.09 9.16 3.53
CA MET A 61 0.18 9.66 2.19
C MET A 61 -0.77 10.80 1.81
N ARG A 62 -0.23 11.77 1.07
CA ARG A 62 -1.00 12.84 0.42
C ARG A 62 -1.41 12.39 -0.97
N PHE A 63 -2.69 12.52 -1.30
CA PHE A 63 -3.19 12.39 -2.66
C PHE A 63 -2.56 13.45 -3.58
N LEU A 64 -2.02 13.02 -4.73
CA LEU A 64 -1.40 13.88 -5.74
C LEU A 64 -2.09 13.78 -7.12
N GLY A 65 -2.96 12.78 -7.33
CA GLY A 65 -3.72 12.62 -8.57
C GLY A 65 -4.06 11.15 -8.85
N GLY A 66 -4.67 10.90 -10.01
CA GLY A 66 -5.18 9.57 -10.38
C GLY A 66 -6.67 9.42 -10.09
N GLU A 67 -7.23 8.30 -10.49
CA GLU A 67 -8.64 7.93 -10.31
C GLU A 67 -8.70 6.53 -9.70
N LEU A 68 -9.75 6.25 -8.92
CA LEU A 68 -9.89 4.93 -8.33
C LEU A 68 -10.06 3.90 -9.45
N SER A 69 -9.24 2.86 -9.41
CA SER A 69 -9.33 1.69 -10.28
C SER A 69 -9.02 0.45 -9.46
N ASP A 70 -9.81 -0.60 -9.68
CA ASP A 70 -9.66 -1.95 -9.15
C ASP A 70 -9.14 -2.93 -10.22
N ASP A 71 -8.40 -2.43 -11.21
CA ASP A 71 -7.85 -3.23 -12.31
C ASP A 71 -6.80 -4.27 -11.86
N ASP A 72 -6.23 -4.15 -10.66
CA ASP A 72 -5.34 -5.17 -10.10
C ASP A 72 -6.14 -6.43 -9.74
N LEU A 73 -5.74 -7.57 -10.30
CA LEU A 73 -6.39 -8.87 -10.09
C LEU A 73 -6.38 -9.34 -8.63
N GLU A 74 -5.49 -8.79 -7.79
CA GLU A 74 -5.45 -9.08 -6.35
C GLU A 74 -6.48 -8.27 -5.54
N VAL A 75 -7.18 -7.32 -6.18
CA VAL A 75 -8.12 -6.41 -5.56
C VAL A 75 -9.54 -6.66 -6.07
N ALA A 76 -10.50 -6.75 -5.15
CA ALA A 76 -11.91 -6.97 -5.50
C ALA A 76 -12.74 -5.68 -5.56
N GLU A 77 -12.33 -4.66 -4.79
CA GLU A 77 -13.00 -3.37 -4.70
C GLU A 77 -12.02 -2.35 -4.10
N VAL A 78 -12.11 -1.09 -4.56
CA VAL A 78 -11.35 0.04 -4.04
C VAL A 78 -12.31 1.18 -3.68
N ALA A 79 -12.13 1.79 -2.51
CA ALA A 79 -13.00 2.87 -2.06
C ALA A 79 -12.24 3.94 -1.26
N TRP A 80 -12.67 5.21 -1.44
CA TRP A 80 -12.40 6.25 -0.46
C TRP A 80 -13.33 6.04 0.74
N VAL A 81 -12.75 5.98 1.93
CA VAL A 81 -13.50 5.78 3.19
C VAL A 81 -13.14 6.90 4.16
N PRO A 82 -14.11 7.52 4.85
CA PRO A 82 -13.81 8.48 5.91
C PRO A 82 -12.92 7.85 6.97
N ILE A 83 -11.87 8.57 7.41
CA ILE A 83 -10.87 8.05 8.35
C ILE A 83 -11.51 7.45 9.63
N ARG A 84 -12.55 8.11 10.14
CA ARG A 84 -13.30 7.69 11.34
C ARG A 84 -14.10 6.40 11.17
N GLU A 85 -14.35 5.97 9.95
CA GLU A 85 -15.04 4.71 9.64
C GLU A 85 -14.07 3.53 9.46
N LEU A 86 -12.78 3.79 9.25
CA LEU A 86 -11.78 2.75 9.02
C LEU A 86 -11.70 1.71 10.16
N PRO A 87 -11.77 2.06 11.46
CA PRO A 87 -11.77 1.07 12.53
C PRO A 87 -12.94 0.08 12.44
N ALA A 88 -14.07 0.45 11.86
CA ALA A 88 -15.20 -0.48 11.68
C ALA A 88 -15.09 -1.31 10.38
N ARG A 89 -14.39 -0.78 9.36
CA ARG A 89 -14.27 -1.39 8.04
C ARG A 89 -13.10 -2.37 7.93
N LEU A 90 -11.94 -2.03 8.47
CA LEU A 90 -10.71 -2.80 8.32
C LEU A 90 -10.78 -4.14 9.05
N ALA A 91 -10.41 -5.21 8.36
CA ALA A 91 -10.48 -6.57 8.88
C ALA A 91 -9.48 -6.81 10.02
N TYR A 92 -8.28 -6.23 9.94
CA TYR A 92 -7.17 -6.54 10.84
C TYR A 92 -7.01 -5.52 11.97
N ALA A 93 -6.88 -6.01 13.21
CA ALA A 93 -6.78 -5.16 14.40
C ALA A 93 -5.59 -4.20 14.37
N ASP A 94 -4.46 -4.63 13.83
CA ASP A 94 -3.26 -3.78 13.75
C ASP A 94 -3.44 -2.67 12.73
N GLU A 95 -4.14 -2.90 11.61
CA GLU A 95 -4.46 -1.84 10.66
C GLU A 95 -5.46 -0.83 11.24
N ARG A 96 -6.41 -1.29 12.09
CA ARG A 96 -7.30 -0.37 12.82
C ARG A 96 -6.52 0.57 13.74
N ARG A 97 -5.50 0.07 14.44
CA ARG A 97 -4.60 0.90 15.26
C ARG A 97 -3.81 1.90 14.40
N LEU A 98 -3.36 1.50 13.21
CA LEU A 98 -2.72 2.44 12.29
C LEU A 98 -3.67 3.54 11.80
N ALA A 99 -4.96 3.23 11.62
CA ALA A 99 -5.96 4.24 11.27
C ALA A 99 -6.16 5.28 12.37
N GLU A 100 -6.12 4.86 13.64
CA GLU A 100 -6.16 5.77 14.80
C GLU A 100 -4.94 6.71 14.80
N VAL A 101 -3.73 6.18 14.60
CA VAL A 101 -2.50 6.98 14.47
C VAL A 101 -2.58 7.95 13.27
N ALA A 102 -3.17 7.50 12.16
CA ALA A 102 -3.35 8.35 10.99
C ALA A 102 -4.29 9.52 11.27
N ASP A 103 -5.38 9.31 12.00
CA ASP A 103 -6.32 10.37 12.40
C ASP A 103 -5.62 11.44 13.26
N GLU A 104 -4.84 11.02 14.27
CA GLU A 104 -4.05 11.94 15.11
C GLU A 104 -3.04 12.77 14.30
N LEU A 105 -2.35 12.14 13.34
CA LEU A 105 -1.39 12.84 12.48
C LEU A 105 -2.08 13.78 11.48
N ILE A 106 -3.27 13.43 11.01
CA ILE A 106 -4.08 14.30 10.14
C ILE A 106 -4.53 15.54 10.93
N ASP A 107 -5.03 15.36 12.15
CA ASP A 107 -5.42 16.47 13.02
C ASP A 107 -4.23 17.40 13.28
N LYS A 108 -3.05 16.83 13.59
CA LYS A 108 -1.82 17.60 13.79
C LYS A 108 -1.36 18.34 12.52
N LEU A 109 -1.45 17.69 11.37
CA LEU A 109 -1.13 18.31 10.07
C LEU A 109 -2.06 19.49 9.78
N GLN A 110 -3.32 19.41 10.17
CA GLN A 110 -4.31 20.48 9.97
C GLN A 110 -4.14 21.63 10.96
N SER A 111 -3.80 21.36 12.23
CA SER A 111 -3.63 22.40 13.25
C SER A 111 -2.28 23.11 13.17
N ASP A 112 -1.20 22.34 12.96
CA ASP A 112 0.18 22.80 13.17
C ASP A 112 0.98 22.85 11.85
N GLY A 113 0.40 22.33 10.77
CA GLY A 113 1.01 22.29 9.45
C GLY A 113 2.00 21.13 9.23
N PRO A 114 2.58 21.01 8.02
CA PRO A 114 3.41 19.86 7.62
C PRO A 114 4.67 19.65 8.47
N ALA A 115 5.26 20.72 9.00
CA ALA A 115 6.47 20.65 9.82
C ALA A 115 6.25 19.96 11.18
N ALA A 116 4.99 19.80 11.59
CA ALA A 116 4.63 19.17 12.85
C ALA A 116 4.59 17.64 12.77
N LEU A 117 4.57 17.08 11.55
CA LEU A 117 4.62 15.63 11.35
C LEU A 117 5.98 15.06 11.76
N PRO A 118 6.03 13.82 12.27
CA PRO A 118 7.30 13.18 12.59
C PRO A 118 8.12 12.99 11.31
N PRO A 119 9.46 13.17 11.38
CA PRO A 119 10.31 12.92 10.22
C PRO A 119 10.24 11.44 9.83
N LEU A 120 10.41 11.16 8.53
CA LEU A 120 10.47 9.79 8.06
C LEU A 120 11.71 9.10 8.63
N PRO A 121 11.57 7.85 9.11
CA PRO A 121 12.72 7.07 9.52
C PRO A 121 13.62 6.82 8.31
N PRO A 122 14.95 6.73 8.51
CA PRO A 122 15.85 6.38 7.42
C PRO A 122 15.51 4.98 6.92
N SER A 123 15.31 4.86 5.61
CA SER A 123 15.09 3.60 4.93
C SER A 123 16.26 3.29 3.99
N SER A 124 16.48 2.01 3.72
CA SER A 124 17.54 1.55 2.82
C SER A 124 16.95 0.69 1.72
N PRO A 125 17.42 0.84 0.47
CA PRO A 125 17.03 -0.04 -0.62
C PRO A 125 17.20 -1.51 -0.28
N ARG A 126 16.23 -2.34 -0.66
CA ARG A 126 16.30 -3.78 -0.47
C ARG A 126 17.43 -4.37 -1.32
N ARG A 127 18.39 -5.01 -0.65
CA ARG A 127 19.58 -5.61 -1.28
C ARG A 127 19.50 -7.13 -1.50
N ARG A 128 18.45 -7.78 -1.00
CA ARG A 128 18.26 -9.23 -1.11
C ARG A 128 16.82 -9.56 -1.51
N PRO A 129 16.63 -10.55 -2.41
CA PRO A 129 15.30 -11.01 -2.81
C PRO A 129 14.47 -11.42 -1.60
N GLN A 130 13.15 -11.24 -1.67
CA GLN A 130 12.25 -11.76 -0.66
C GLN A 130 12.01 -13.25 -0.90
N THR A 131 12.07 -14.06 0.16
CA THR A 131 12.08 -15.53 0.06
C THR A 131 10.78 -16.14 -0.50
N HIS A 132 9.77 -15.32 -0.81
CA HIS A 132 8.49 -15.74 -1.38
C HIS A 132 7.96 -14.75 -2.45
N SER A 133 8.83 -13.95 -3.07
CA SER A 133 8.42 -13.12 -4.20
C SER A 133 8.12 -14.03 -5.39
N ARG A 134 6.84 -14.25 -5.71
CA ARG A 134 6.48 -14.51 -7.10
C ARG A 134 6.74 -13.20 -7.83
N THR A 135 7.86 -13.10 -8.53
CA THR A 135 8.09 -12.02 -9.48
C THR A 135 6.89 -12.01 -10.43
N ARG A 136 6.12 -10.92 -10.46
CA ARG A 136 5.01 -10.77 -11.41
C ARG A 136 5.64 -10.78 -12.80
N HIS A 137 5.50 -11.89 -13.52
CA HIS A 137 5.88 -11.95 -14.93
C HIS A 137 4.99 -10.94 -15.66
N ALA A 138 5.60 -9.89 -16.21
CA ALA A 138 4.97 -9.03 -17.19
C ALA A 138 4.68 -9.88 -18.44
N ASP A 139 3.47 -10.44 -18.51
CA ASP A 139 3.01 -11.08 -19.74
C ASP A 139 2.78 -10.00 -20.81
N GLY A 140 3.26 -10.30 -22.01
CA GLY A 140 3.50 -9.35 -23.10
C GLY A 140 2.27 -8.63 -23.68
N PRO A 141 2.49 -7.79 -24.72
CA PRO A 141 1.47 -6.90 -25.22
C PRO A 141 0.27 -7.68 -25.79
N ARG A 142 -0.91 -7.39 -25.24
CA ARG A 142 -2.20 -7.81 -25.80
C ARG A 142 -2.29 -7.30 -27.24
N LYS A 143 -2.26 -8.22 -28.21
CA LYS A 143 -2.59 -7.93 -29.60
C LYS A 143 -4.07 -7.59 -29.66
N ASN A 144 -4.40 -6.31 -29.72
CA ASN A 144 -5.75 -5.86 -30.06
C ASN A 144 -6.02 -6.21 -31.53
N GLY A 145 -6.88 -7.21 -31.74
CA GLY A 145 -7.50 -7.47 -33.02
C GLY A 145 -8.39 -6.30 -33.40
N HIS A 146 -8.12 -5.72 -34.58
CA HIS A 146 -9.06 -4.85 -35.26
C HIS A 146 -9.21 -5.37 -36.70
N GLY A 147 -10.21 -6.23 -36.89
CA GLY A 147 -10.99 -6.22 -38.11
C GLY A 147 -12.22 -5.37 -37.84
N PRO A 148 -12.62 -4.50 -38.77
CA PRO A 148 -13.68 -4.91 -39.69
C PRO A 148 -13.36 -4.55 -41.15
N GLY A 149 -14.10 -5.18 -42.08
CA GLY A 149 -14.08 -4.91 -43.53
C GLY A 149 -14.58 -3.51 -43.91
N PRO A 150 -14.95 -3.25 -45.17
CA PRO A 150 -15.57 -4.17 -46.14
C PRO A 150 -14.61 -4.80 -47.16
#